data_AF-A6F6V1-F1
#
_entry.id   AF-A6F6V1-F1
#
_cell.length_a   1.000
_cell.length_b   1.000
_cell.length_c   1.000
_cell.angle_alpha   90.00
_cell.angle_beta   90.00
_cell.angle_gamma   90.00
#
_symmetry.space_group_name_H-M   'P 1'
#
loop_
_entity.id
_entity.type
_entity.pdbx_description
1 polymer ?
#
loop_
_entity_poly.entity_id
_entity_poly.type
_entity_poly.pdbx_seq_one_letter_code
_entity_poly.pdbx_strand_id
1 'polypeptide(L)'
;MNIENRLMVDSVEYDSRSAAARHYGIEPKLVNERVTKFNWSLAQAVGAESRPSKVHSKPVEINGVKYSSVSEAAKALGMAKTTLARKLKSGNNTEVREQLKGQSKPVFYNGKLYPSSRHLLLANPKMVAGGDIEKMITLLSQKGRRAKIKGETLGLSLDDVSAQLGVDKLWYMDEFGAWVDTVRDRVGDAGMLEMFYCYK
;
A
#
# COMPACT_ATOMS: atom_id res chain seq x y z
N MET A 1 37.31 -23.90 15.95
CA MET A 1 37.02 -22.97 17.06
C MET A 1 35.81 -23.50 17.81
N ASN A 2 36.01 -24.01 19.03
CA ASN A 2 34.91 -24.40 19.92
C ASN A 2 34.30 -23.11 20.45
N ILE A 3 33.11 -22.74 19.96
CA ILE A 3 32.31 -21.70 20.57
C ILE A 3 31.77 -22.33 21.86
N GLU A 4 32.24 -21.86 23.01
CA GLU A 4 31.68 -22.26 24.30
C GLU A 4 30.17 -22.06 24.24
N ASN A 5 29.43 -23.16 24.36
CA ASN A 5 27.98 -23.22 24.23
C ASN A 5 27.31 -22.68 25.51
N ARG A 6 27.79 -21.54 26.03
CA ARG A 6 27.27 -20.93 27.26
C ARG A 6 25.82 -20.57 27.02
N LEU A 7 24.94 -21.16 27.82
CA LEU A 7 23.50 -20.97 27.72
C LEU A 7 23.13 -19.74 28.55
N MET A 8 23.53 -18.57 28.06
CA MET A 8 23.23 -17.30 28.71
C MET A 8 22.02 -16.62 28.08
N VAL A 9 21.13 -16.09 28.92
CA VAL A 9 20.04 -15.17 28.53
C VAL A 9 19.95 -14.08 29.60
N ASP A 10 19.88 -12.82 29.20
CA ASP A 10 19.80 -11.66 30.13
C ASP A 10 20.88 -11.65 31.24
N SER A 11 22.10 -12.08 30.93
CA SER A 11 23.22 -12.23 31.87
C SER A 11 23.03 -13.32 32.94
N VAL A 12 22.06 -14.21 32.79
CA VAL A 12 21.86 -15.41 33.60
C VAL A 12 22.37 -16.62 32.84
N GLU A 13 23.24 -17.41 33.47
CA GLU A 13 23.74 -18.67 32.92
C GLU A 13 22.85 -19.83 33.36
N TYR A 14 22.53 -20.72 32.42
CA TYR A 14 21.71 -21.91 32.67
C TYR A 14 22.49 -23.19 32.40
N ASP A 15 22.31 -24.20 33.26
CA ASP A 15 22.96 -25.52 33.09
C ASP A 15 22.47 -26.28 31.86
N SER A 16 21.27 -25.95 31.38
CA SER A 16 20.68 -26.60 30.20
C SER A 16 19.60 -25.73 29.55
N ARG A 17 19.31 -26.02 28.28
CA ARG A 17 18.20 -25.39 27.54
C ARG A 17 16.87 -25.64 28.24
N SER A 18 16.72 -26.79 28.89
CA SER A 18 15.53 -27.14 29.68
C SER A 18 15.41 -26.31 30.95
N ALA A 19 16.53 -25.97 31.60
CA ALA A 19 16.54 -25.08 32.76
C ALA A 19 16.13 -23.65 32.35
N ALA A 20 16.70 -23.13 31.25
CA ALA A 20 16.28 -21.85 30.68
C ALA A 20 14.79 -21.87 30.29
N ALA A 21 14.33 -22.92 29.60
CA ALA A 21 12.93 -23.06 29.21
C ALA A 21 11.98 -23.00 30.41
N ARG A 22 12.28 -23.73 31.50
CA ARG A 22 11.49 -23.70 32.73
C ARG A 22 11.48 -22.33 33.39
N HIS A 23 12.64 -21.65 33.43
CA HIS A 23 12.76 -20.31 34.01
C HIS A 23 11.86 -19.29 33.28
N TYR A 24 11.81 -19.36 31.95
CA TYR A 24 10.98 -18.49 31.11
C TYR A 24 9.56 -19.04 30.87
N GLY A 25 9.17 -20.14 31.51
CA GLY A 25 7.84 -20.73 31.39
C GLY A 25 7.51 -21.29 30.00
N ILE A 26 8.52 -21.64 29.20
CA ILE A 26 8.37 -22.22 27.86
C ILE A 26 8.63 -23.73 27.91
N GLU A 27 7.91 -24.50 27.09
CA GLU A 27 8.13 -25.93 27.01
C GLU A 27 9.56 -26.27 26.52
N PRO A 28 10.33 -27.10 27.25
CA PRO A 28 11.71 -27.45 26.87
C PRO A 28 11.86 -28.03 25.47
N LYS A 29 10.87 -28.82 25.03
CA LYS A 29 10.84 -29.38 23.67
C LYS A 29 10.79 -28.29 22.62
N LEU A 30 9.96 -27.26 22.83
CA LEU A 30 9.81 -26.13 21.93
C LEU A 30 11.09 -25.29 21.86
N VAL A 31 11.74 -25.03 23.01
CA VAL A 31 13.04 -24.32 23.03
C VAL A 31 14.10 -25.13 22.27
N ASN A 32 14.15 -26.45 22.47
CA ASN A 32 15.10 -27.29 21.76
C ASN A 32 14.85 -27.29 20.24
N GLU A 33 13.59 -27.38 19.80
CA GLU A 33 13.23 -27.26 18.37
C GLU A 33 13.60 -25.89 17.79
N ARG A 34 13.35 -24.80 18.52
CA ARG A 34 13.72 -23.44 18.10
C ARG A 34 15.24 -23.31 17.88
N VAL A 35 16.05 -23.82 18.81
CA VAL A 35 17.51 -23.76 18.68
C VAL A 35 18.04 -24.70 17.59
N THR A 36 17.54 -25.94 17.51
CA THR A 36 18.11 -26.97 16.61
C THR A 36 17.54 -26.94 15.19
N LYS A 37 16.22 -26.78 15.03
CA LYS A 37 15.56 -26.81 13.73
C LYS A 37 15.46 -25.44 13.08
N PHE A 38 15.25 -24.40 13.90
CA PHE A 38 15.10 -23.03 13.40
C PHE A 38 16.35 -22.18 13.56
N ASN A 39 17.42 -22.74 14.15
CA ASN A 39 18.72 -22.09 14.35
C ASN A 39 18.59 -20.74 15.10
N TRP A 40 17.70 -20.67 16.08
CA TRP A 40 17.51 -19.49 16.92
C TRP A 40 18.56 -19.45 18.03
N SER A 41 18.91 -18.24 18.48
CA SER A 41 19.67 -18.07 19.71
C SER A 41 18.86 -18.58 20.91
N LEU A 42 19.51 -18.89 22.03
CA LEU A 42 18.78 -19.30 23.24
C LEU A 42 17.83 -18.19 23.71
N ALA A 43 18.27 -16.92 23.67
CA ALA A 43 17.47 -15.76 24.04
C ALA A 43 16.20 -15.62 23.17
N GLN A 44 16.31 -15.81 21.85
CA GLN A 44 15.15 -15.85 20.95
C GLN A 44 14.26 -17.07 21.23
N ALA A 45 14.87 -18.23 21.51
CA ALA A 45 14.14 -19.47 21.76
C ALA A 45 13.28 -19.42 23.03
N VAL A 46 13.74 -18.71 24.06
CA VAL A 46 12.99 -18.46 25.30
C VAL A 46 12.10 -17.21 25.27
N GLY A 47 12.12 -16.45 24.15
CA GLY A 47 11.28 -15.27 23.97
C GLY A 47 11.80 -13.98 24.62
N ALA A 48 13.04 -13.98 25.12
CA ALA A 48 13.71 -12.77 25.64
C ALA A 48 14.11 -11.81 24.51
N GLU A 49 14.42 -12.33 23.32
CA GLU A 49 14.67 -11.55 22.12
C GLU A 49 13.57 -11.73 21.07
N SER A 50 13.36 -10.70 20.25
CA SER A 50 12.45 -10.76 19.11
C SER A 50 12.88 -11.83 18.11
N ARG A 51 11.92 -12.61 17.61
CA ARG A 51 12.15 -13.63 16.58
C ARG A 51 12.80 -13.04 15.33
N PRO A 52 13.68 -13.78 14.64
CA PRO A 52 14.15 -13.39 13.31
C PRO A 52 12.96 -13.33 12.36
N SER A 53 12.66 -12.15 11.82
CA SER A 53 11.59 -11.98 10.84
C SER A 53 12.06 -12.55 9.49
N LYS A 54 11.38 -13.59 9.00
CA LYS A 54 11.54 -14.00 7.60
C LYS A 54 10.76 -12.99 6.74
N VAL A 55 11.48 -12.16 6.00
CA VAL A 55 10.89 -11.32 4.97
C VAL A 55 10.46 -12.22 3.82
N HIS A 56 9.18 -12.60 3.79
CA HIS A 56 8.61 -13.47 2.75
C HIS A 56 8.31 -12.75 1.43
N SER A 57 8.62 -11.45 1.32
CA SER A 57 8.40 -10.68 0.11
C SER A 57 9.51 -10.91 -0.90
N LYS A 58 9.12 -11.27 -2.13
CA LYS A 58 10.03 -11.30 -3.29
C LYS A 58 9.91 -9.96 -4.03
N PRO A 59 11.02 -9.22 -4.22
CA PRO A 59 10.99 -7.99 -4.99
C PRO A 59 10.64 -8.29 -6.45
N VAL A 60 9.98 -7.33 -7.11
CA VAL A 60 9.58 -7.42 -8.51
C VAL A 60 9.85 -6.10 -9.23
N GLU A 61 10.19 -6.18 -10.50
CA GLU A 61 10.35 -5.01 -11.36
C GLU A 61 9.28 -5.03 -12.45
N ILE A 62 8.55 -3.92 -12.59
CA ILE A 62 7.45 -3.78 -13.57
C ILE A 62 7.60 -2.41 -14.22
N ASN A 63 7.71 -2.38 -15.55
CA ASN A 63 7.93 -1.17 -16.34
C ASN A 63 9.13 -0.32 -15.83
N GLY A 64 10.22 -0.97 -15.41
CA GLY A 64 11.41 -0.30 -14.86
C GLY A 64 11.28 0.21 -13.42
N VAL A 65 10.12 0.03 -12.77
CA VAL A 65 9.92 0.39 -11.35
C VAL A 65 10.10 -0.84 -10.47
N LYS A 66 10.98 -0.73 -9.48
CA LYS A 66 11.25 -1.78 -8.49
C LYS A 66 10.31 -1.66 -7.30
N TYR A 67 9.64 -2.76 -6.97
CA TYR A 67 8.77 -2.90 -5.80
C TYR A 67 9.34 -3.96 -4.85
N SER A 68 9.16 -3.76 -3.55
CA SER A 68 9.58 -4.73 -2.52
C SER A 68 8.80 -6.04 -2.58
N SER A 69 7.58 -6.00 -3.14
CA SER A 69 6.72 -7.18 -3.27
C SER A 69 5.70 -7.06 -4.40
N VAL A 70 5.18 -8.21 -4.87
CA VAL A 70 4.01 -8.27 -5.76
C VAL A 70 2.80 -7.55 -5.14
N SER A 71 2.63 -7.61 -3.82
CA SER A 71 1.53 -6.94 -3.13
C SER A 71 1.64 -5.42 -3.23
N GLU A 72 2.85 -4.89 -3.10
CA GLU A 72 3.13 -3.46 -3.24
C GLU A 72 2.92 -3.00 -4.68
N ALA A 73 3.48 -3.74 -5.65
CA ALA A 73 3.28 -3.47 -7.07
C ALA A 73 1.80 -3.46 -7.45
N ALA A 74 1.02 -4.44 -6.97
CA ALA A 74 -0.42 -4.52 -7.24
C ALA A 74 -1.18 -3.31 -6.68
N LYS A 75 -0.83 -2.85 -5.47
CA LYS A 75 -1.43 -1.64 -4.87
C LYS A 75 -1.08 -0.39 -5.67
N ALA A 76 0.16 -0.26 -6.12
CA ALA A 76 0.59 0.86 -6.95
C ALA A 76 -0.14 0.87 -8.30
N LEU A 77 -0.30 -0.29 -8.93
CA LEU A 77 -0.91 -0.43 -10.25
C LEU A 77 -2.46 -0.48 -10.20
N GLY A 78 -3.07 -0.33 -9.03
CA GLY A 78 -4.54 -0.38 -8.87
C GLY A 78 -5.17 -1.77 -9.08
N MET A 79 -4.36 -2.84 -9.11
CA MET A 79 -4.78 -4.19 -9.47
C MET A 79 -4.91 -5.13 -8.25
N ALA A 80 -5.67 -6.21 -8.42
CA ALA A 80 -5.65 -7.30 -7.45
C ALA A 80 -4.30 -8.06 -7.51
N LYS A 81 -3.75 -8.40 -6.33
CA LYS A 81 -2.48 -9.14 -6.20
C LYS A 81 -2.49 -10.45 -7.01
N THR A 82 -3.58 -11.21 -6.96
CA THR A 82 -3.74 -12.47 -7.69
C THR A 82 -3.70 -12.26 -9.20
N THR A 83 -4.37 -11.21 -9.69
CA THR A 83 -4.36 -10.83 -11.11
C THR A 83 -2.96 -10.47 -11.57
N LEU A 84 -2.23 -9.65 -10.78
CA LEU A 84 -0.86 -9.28 -11.11
C LEU A 84 0.06 -10.51 -11.10
N ALA A 85 -0.03 -11.35 -10.07
CA ALA A 85 0.76 -12.57 -9.98
C ALA A 85 0.50 -13.52 -11.17
N ARG A 86 -0.76 -13.65 -11.62
CA ARG A 86 -1.12 -14.44 -12.80
C ARG A 86 -0.50 -13.86 -14.07
N LYS A 87 -0.57 -12.54 -14.26
CA LYS A 87 0.07 -11.85 -15.40
C LYS A 87 1.58 -12.09 -15.42
N LEU A 88 2.26 -11.87 -14.30
CA LEU A 88 3.70 -12.12 -14.16
C LEU A 88 4.08 -13.59 -14.43
N LYS A 89 3.27 -14.55 -13.95
CA LYS A 89 3.50 -15.97 -14.18
C LYS A 89 3.29 -16.38 -15.64
N SER A 90 2.32 -15.77 -16.31
CA SER A 90 1.94 -16.14 -17.69
C SER A 90 2.96 -15.72 -18.75
N GLY A 91 3.99 -14.93 -18.42
CA GLY A 91 4.97 -14.45 -19.40
C GLY A 91 4.43 -13.44 -20.42
N ASN A 92 3.10 -13.28 -20.50
CA ASN A 92 2.44 -12.20 -21.21
C ASN A 92 2.71 -10.88 -20.46
N ASN A 93 3.88 -10.32 -20.74
CA ASN A 93 4.32 -9.00 -20.31
C ASN A 93 3.50 -7.86 -20.96
N THR A 94 2.28 -8.16 -21.45
CA THR A 94 1.26 -7.18 -21.86
C THR A 94 1.28 -6.05 -20.85
N GLU A 95 1.75 -4.89 -21.35
CA GLU A 95 2.06 -3.67 -20.62
C GLU A 95 1.20 -3.56 -19.38
N VAL A 96 1.82 -3.76 -18.21
CA VAL A 96 1.08 -3.70 -16.96
C VAL A 96 0.81 -2.22 -16.69
N ARG A 97 -0.30 -1.73 -17.23
CA ARG A 97 -0.75 -0.35 -17.08
C ARG A 97 -1.42 -0.17 -15.72
N GLU A 98 -1.23 1.00 -15.12
CA GLU A 98 -1.91 1.37 -13.88
C GLU A 98 -3.42 1.52 -14.15
N GLN A 99 -4.22 0.76 -13.42
CA GLN A 99 -5.67 0.76 -13.56
C GLN A 99 -6.29 1.81 -12.64
N LEU A 100 -7.16 2.63 -13.22
CA LEU A 100 -8.03 3.52 -12.47
C LEU A 100 -9.34 2.79 -12.14
N LYS A 101 -9.82 3.00 -10.91
CA LYS A 101 -11.16 2.55 -10.53
C LYS A 101 -12.15 3.61 -10.97
N GLY A 102 -13.14 3.26 -11.78
CA GLY A 102 -14.17 4.20 -12.23
C GLY A 102 -14.93 4.89 -11.09
N GLN A 103 -15.05 4.23 -9.93
CA GLN A 103 -15.62 4.80 -8.69
C GLN A 103 -14.71 5.81 -7.98
N SER A 104 -13.49 6.04 -8.46
CA SER A 104 -12.58 7.04 -7.91
C SER A 104 -13.20 8.42 -8.05
N LYS A 105 -13.05 9.24 -7.01
CA LYS A 105 -13.52 10.62 -6.94
C LYS A 105 -12.33 11.54 -7.22
N PRO A 106 -12.28 12.21 -8.39
CA PRO A 106 -11.20 13.14 -8.69
C PRO A 106 -11.18 14.33 -7.72
N VAL A 107 -9.99 14.90 -7.54
CA VAL A 107 -9.76 16.01 -6.59
C VAL A 107 -8.88 17.07 -7.24
N PHE A 108 -9.30 18.33 -7.14
CA PHE A 108 -8.49 19.48 -7.53
C PHE A 108 -7.51 19.87 -6.44
N TYR A 109 -6.30 20.22 -6.84
CA TYR A 109 -5.32 20.86 -5.98
C TYR A 109 -4.38 21.73 -6.82
N ASN A 110 -4.21 23.00 -6.42
CA ASN A 110 -3.39 23.99 -7.13
C ASN A 110 -3.67 24.05 -8.65
N GLY A 111 -4.95 24.08 -9.03
CA GLY A 111 -5.38 24.16 -10.43
C GLY A 111 -5.22 22.87 -11.24
N LYS A 112 -4.69 21.79 -10.66
CA LYS A 112 -4.54 20.49 -11.32
C LYS A 112 -5.55 19.49 -10.77
N LEU A 113 -6.20 18.75 -11.68
CA LEU A 113 -7.08 17.63 -11.32
C LEU A 113 -6.26 16.35 -11.17
N TYR A 114 -6.53 15.60 -10.11
CA TYR A 114 -5.94 14.29 -9.86
C TYR A 114 -7.05 13.24 -9.85
N PRO A 115 -6.82 12.02 -10.39
CA PRO A 115 -7.86 10.99 -10.48
C PRO A 115 -8.36 10.51 -9.11
N SER A 116 -7.53 10.63 -8.07
CA SER A 116 -7.90 10.30 -6.69
C SER A 116 -7.00 10.98 -5.67
N SER A 117 -7.44 10.98 -4.40
CA SER A 117 -6.65 11.42 -3.24
C SER A 117 -5.27 10.76 -3.16
N ARG A 118 -5.14 9.50 -3.60
CA ARG A 118 -3.85 8.79 -3.63
C ARG A 118 -2.89 9.45 -4.62
N HIS A 119 -3.34 9.69 -5.84
CA HIS A 119 -2.53 10.32 -6.89
C HIS A 119 -2.11 11.74 -6.49
N LEU A 120 -3.03 12.49 -5.86
CA LEU A 120 -2.71 13.80 -5.28
C LEU A 120 -1.53 13.72 -4.31
N LEU A 121 -1.59 12.81 -3.33
CA LEU A 121 -0.57 12.69 -2.28
C LEU A 121 0.75 12.13 -2.79
N LEU A 122 0.73 11.20 -3.75
CA LEU A 122 1.94 10.69 -4.40
C LEU A 122 2.66 11.79 -5.18
N ALA A 123 1.91 12.63 -5.90
CA ALA A 123 2.48 13.77 -6.63
C ALA A 123 2.91 14.92 -5.71
N ASN A 124 2.38 14.99 -4.48
CA ASN A 124 2.65 16.05 -3.52
C ASN A 124 3.07 15.49 -2.14
N PRO A 125 4.26 14.86 -2.02
CA PRO A 125 4.69 14.21 -0.78
C PRO A 125 4.73 15.14 0.43
N LYS A 126 4.94 16.45 0.21
CA LYS A 126 4.94 17.49 1.26
C LYS A 126 3.62 17.58 2.03
N MET A 127 2.51 17.10 1.45
CA MET A 127 1.19 17.07 2.11
C MET A 127 1.07 15.97 3.16
N VAL A 128 1.96 14.98 3.16
CA VAL A 128 1.92 13.83 4.06
C VAL A 128 2.74 14.14 5.32
N ALA A 129 2.24 15.08 6.12
CA ALA A 129 2.88 15.44 7.40
C ALA A 129 2.80 14.25 8.38
N GLY A 130 3.92 13.54 8.59
CA GLY A 130 4.01 12.39 9.50
C GLY A 130 4.07 11.01 8.82
N GLY A 131 4.18 10.95 7.48
CA GLY A 131 4.56 9.73 6.75
C GLY A 131 3.46 8.69 6.49
N ASP A 132 2.25 8.86 7.04
CA ASP A 132 1.16 7.91 6.84
C ASP A 132 0.21 8.34 5.70
N ILE A 133 0.56 7.92 4.48
CA ILE A 133 -0.22 8.20 3.26
C ILE A 133 -1.66 7.68 3.38
N GLU A 134 -1.87 6.49 3.95
CA GLU A 134 -3.20 5.86 4.02
C GLU A 134 -4.15 6.61 4.95
N LYS A 135 -3.64 7.11 6.08
CA LYS A 135 -4.40 8.04 6.94
C LYS A 135 -4.77 9.32 6.19
N MET A 136 -3.85 9.89 5.42
CA MET A 136 -4.11 11.10 4.64
C MET A 136 -5.14 10.86 3.54
N ILE A 137 -5.07 9.74 2.81
CA ILE A 137 -6.11 9.35 1.82
C ILE A 137 -7.49 9.30 2.48
N THR A 138 -7.55 8.67 3.66
CA THR A 138 -8.80 8.54 4.42
C THR A 138 -9.36 9.92 4.81
N LEU A 139 -8.51 10.81 5.32
CA LEU A 139 -8.89 12.17 5.68
C LEU A 139 -9.39 12.98 4.47
N LEU A 140 -8.69 12.91 3.35
CA LEU A 140 -9.09 13.58 2.10
C LEU A 140 -10.46 13.08 1.60
N SER A 141 -10.67 11.77 1.65
CA SER A 141 -11.93 11.16 1.22
C SER A 141 -13.09 11.57 2.12
N GLN A 142 -12.87 11.68 3.43
CA GLN A 142 -13.86 12.22 4.37
C GLN A 142 -14.17 13.69 4.11
N LYS A 143 -13.18 14.53 3.81
CA LYS A 143 -13.39 15.94 3.44
C LYS A 143 -14.25 16.07 2.18
N GLY A 144 -13.91 15.35 1.12
CA GLY A 144 -14.70 15.36 -0.12
C GLY A 144 -16.14 14.89 0.10
N ARG A 145 -16.35 13.84 0.90
CA ARG A 145 -17.70 13.38 1.27
C ARG A 145 -18.48 14.45 2.05
N ARG A 146 -17.85 15.14 3.00
CA ARG A 146 -18.49 16.22 3.77
C ARG A 146 -18.87 17.40 2.86
N ALA A 147 -17.98 17.78 1.95
CA ALA A 147 -18.25 18.84 0.98
C ALA A 147 -19.46 18.51 0.09
N LYS A 148 -19.55 17.25 -0.38
CA LYS A 148 -20.74 16.77 -1.11
C LYS A 148 -22.02 16.88 -0.27
N ILE A 149 -21.99 16.44 0.98
CA ILE A 149 -23.16 16.51 1.88
C ILE A 149 -23.61 17.96 2.11
N LYS A 150 -22.67 18.90 2.13
CA LYS A 150 -22.95 20.34 2.26
C LYS A 150 -23.39 21.01 0.96
N GLY A 151 -23.38 20.29 -0.17
CA GLY A 151 -23.68 20.85 -1.49
C GLY A 151 -22.57 21.73 -2.08
N GLU A 152 -21.35 21.68 -1.53
CA GLU A 152 -20.19 22.44 -2.03
C GLU A 152 -19.62 21.87 -3.34
N THR A 153 -19.94 20.61 -3.65
CA THR A 153 -19.56 19.90 -4.88
C THR A 153 -20.54 18.77 -5.16
N LEU A 154 -20.70 18.39 -6.43
CA LEU A 154 -21.47 17.21 -6.81
C LEU A 154 -20.80 15.91 -6.35
N GLY A 155 -19.47 15.92 -6.18
CA GLY A 155 -18.67 14.77 -5.77
C GLY A 155 -18.84 13.60 -6.75
N LEU A 156 -18.72 13.88 -8.05
CA LEU A 156 -18.83 12.88 -9.11
C LEU A 156 -17.61 11.97 -9.16
N SER A 157 -17.81 10.71 -9.55
CA SER A 157 -16.74 9.76 -9.88
C SER A 157 -16.39 9.83 -11.36
N LEU A 158 -15.29 9.20 -11.75
CA LEU A 158 -14.93 9.06 -13.16
C LEU A 158 -16.08 8.42 -13.97
N ASP A 159 -16.68 7.34 -13.44
CA ASP A 159 -17.83 6.68 -14.08
C ASP A 159 -19.06 7.60 -14.14
N ASP A 160 -19.33 8.36 -13.07
CA ASP A 160 -20.47 9.29 -13.05
C ASP A 160 -20.33 10.36 -14.13
N VAL A 161 -19.12 10.91 -14.31
CA VAL A 161 -18.82 11.93 -15.32
C VAL A 161 -18.91 11.33 -16.72
N SER A 162 -18.35 10.14 -16.94
CA SER A 162 -18.49 9.41 -18.20
C SER A 162 -19.96 9.18 -18.56
N ALA A 163 -20.78 8.76 -17.60
CA ALA A 163 -22.20 8.55 -17.82
C ALA A 163 -22.97 9.86 -18.08
N GLN A 164 -22.70 10.93 -17.32
CA GLN A 164 -23.41 12.21 -17.47
C GLN A 164 -23.07 12.94 -18.77
N LEU A 165 -21.81 12.91 -19.17
CA LEU A 165 -21.36 13.64 -20.35
C LEU A 165 -21.38 12.80 -21.61
N GLY A 166 -21.50 11.47 -21.53
CA GLY A 166 -21.34 10.59 -22.68
C GLY A 166 -19.91 10.59 -23.20
N VAL A 167 -18.93 10.52 -22.29
CA VAL A 167 -17.52 10.29 -22.62
C VAL A 167 -17.17 8.84 -22.32
N ASP A 168 -16.19 8.28 -23.03
CA ASP A 168 -15.75 6.91 -22.83
C ASP A 168 -15.30 6.67 -21.39
N LYS A 169 -15.45 5.42 -20.94
CA LYS A 169 -14.99 5.02 -19.61
C LYS A 169 -13.48 5.05 -19.55
N LEU A 170 -12.97 5.67 -18.50
CA LEU A 170 -11.54 5.73 -18.23
C LEU A 170 -11.07 4.51 -17.45
N TRP A 171 -10.16 3.72 -18.03
CA TRP A 171 -9.66 2.50 -17.41
C TRP A 171 -8.23 2.63 -16.89
N TYR A 172 -7.42 3.48 -17.53
CA TYR A 172 -5.98 3.55 -17.26
C TYR A 172 -5.50 4.95 -16.93
N MET A 173 -4.42 5.04 -16.15
CA MET A 173 -3.89 6.32 -15.65
C MET A 173 -3.25 7.19 -16.75
N ASP A 174 -2.63 6.58 -17.75
CA ASP A 174 -2.03 7.25 -18.91
C ASP A 174 -3.06 7.92 -19.83
N GLU A 175 -4.31 7.44 -19.82
CA GLU A 175 -5.44 8.04 -20.54
C GLU A 175 -6.05 9.26 -19.81
N PHE A 176 -5.75 9.44 -18.52
CA PHE A 176 -6.43 10.43 -17.67
C PHE A 176 -6.26 11.86 -18.18
N GLY A 177 -5.08 12.23 -18.72
CA GLY A 177 -4.84 13.58 -19.24
C GLY A 177 -5.82 13.95 -20.38
N ALA A 178 -5.89 13.09 -21.40
CA ALA A 178 -6.79 13.29 -22.54
C ALA A 178 -8.27 13.28 -22.11
N TRP A 179 -8.61 12.45 -21.12
CA TRP A 179 -9.94 12.44 -20.53
C TRP A 179 -10.27 13.79 -19.85
N VAL A 180 -9.34 14.36 -19.09
CA VAL A 180 -9.53 15.68 -18.44
C VAL A 180 -9.77 16.77 -19.47
N ASP A 181 -9.00 16.78 -20.56
CA ASP A 181 -9.15 17.79 -21.62
C ASP A 181 -10.53 17.65 -22.30
N THR A 182 -10.94 16.41 -22.62
CA THR A 182 -12.27 16.13 -23.19
C THR A 182 -13.41 16.60 -22.29
N VAL A 183 -13.30 16.38 -20.98
CA VAL A 183 -14.31 16.83 -20.01
C VAL A 183 -14.29 18.36 -19.91
N ARG A 184 -13.10 18.97 -19.82
CA ARG A 184 -12.96 20.44 -19.77
C ARG A 184 -13.57 21.11 -21.00
N ASP A 185 -13.39 20.55 -22.19
CA ASP A 185 -13.98 21.10 -23.43
C ASP A 185 -15.51 21.08 -23.41
N ARG A 186 -16.14 20.15 -22.67
CA ARG A 186 -17.60 20.03 -22.57
C ARG A 186 -18.21 20.93 -21.51
N VAL A 187 -17.52 21.17 -20.39
CA VAL A 187 -18.12 21.84 -19.21
C VAL A 187 -17.40 23.11 -18.78
N GLY A 188 -16.23 23.40 -19.37
CA GLY A 188 -15.36 24.52 -18.97
C GLY A 188 -14.75 24.36 -17.57
N ASP A 189 -13.87 25.27 -17.19
CA ASP A 189 -13.20 25.22 -15.89
C ASP A 189 -14.16 25.40 -14.71
N ALA A 190 -15.20 26.23 -14.87
CA ALA A 190 -16.22 26.42 -13.84
C ALA A 190 -17.02 25.12 -13.57
N GLY A 191 -17.44 24.42 -14.62
CA GLY A 191 -18.14 23.15 -14.50
C GLY A 191 -17.26 22.06 -13.85
N MET A 192 -15.97 22.05 -14.19
CA MET A 192 -15.02 21.13 -13.54
C MET A 192 -14.95 21.35 -12.02
N LEU A 193 -14.88 22.61 -11.57
CA LEU A 193 -14.82 22.95 -10.15
C LEU A 193 -16.11 22.64 -9.39
N GLU A 194 -17.25 22.61 -10.07
CA GLU A 194 -18.54 22.19 -9.49
C GLU A 194 -18.61 20.66 -9.32
N MET A 195 -18.15 19.93 -10.34
CA MET A 195 -18.20 18.45 -10.37
C MET A 195 -17.32 17.79 -9.31
N PHE A 196 -16.15 18.37 -9.05
CA PHE A 196 -15.11 17.75 -8.23
C PHE A 196 -14.75 18.58 -6.99
N TYR A 197 -14.31 17.88 -5.95
CA TYR A 197 -13.89 18.54 -4.72
C TYR A 197 -12.56 19.28 -4.95
N CYS A 198 -12.52 20.56 -4.57
CA CYS A 198 -11.32 21.37 -4.55
C CYS A 198 -10.67 21.34 -3.16
N TYR A 199 -9.46 20.79 -3.10
CA TYR A 199 -8.65 20.82 -1.89
C TYR A 199 -7.98 22.19 -1.73
N LYS A 200 -8.18 22.79 -0.55
CA LYS A 200 -7.59 24.06 -0.13
C LYS A 200 -6.41 23.84 0.80
#